data_AF-A0A8S9UB11-F1
#
_entry.id   AF-A0A8S9UB11-F1
#
_cell.length_a   1.000
_cell.length_b   1.000
_cell.length_c   1.000
_cell.angle_alpha   90.00
_cell.angle_beta   90.00
_cell.angle_gamma   90.00
#
_symmetry.space_group_name_H-M   'P 1'
#
loop_
_entity.id
_entity.type
_entity.pdbx_description
1 polymer ?
#
loop_
_entity_poly.entity_id
_entity_poly.type
_entity_poly.pdbx_seq_one_letter_code
_entity_poly.pdbx_strand_id
1 'polypeptide(L)'
;MARGQAGGTQSSSHREMKVFLRNRMWREHWYVFVSVVVIVVALFGSAFLQFSTSQDHVFRLEVTDSVLMKRVFHSGEPWVVLCSGADDVLPEVFDKVSPRLAGKSFVGVLDCKQKLPASGKSVLKRYGIKSSISPTVFTVANGEKPKQVFLNYLQSSAELAKHVKARTRKTMQQVQNSAQELARCLSGPARTRKTMQQVQNSAQLDCGQRFQPYEKQWIDELMRKHRTLSFAWIDATSLKLSLENMLPDVRRGEHRMVLFRRQRDPDTRKKVLTAKAFRGDAFNAVSVGTFVDQYADADSLKPLAKSPKILRRKKKSQASKPERSERRHHKKQDTEEKDDFPQHVEPDEGSVDDVEEEEDVLDLDDDTDE
;
A
#
# COMPACT_ATOMS: atom_id res chain seq x y z
N MET A 1 19.54 79.05 27.60
CA MET A 1 20.90 78.64 27.19
C MET A 1 20.96 77.12 27.29
N ALA A 2 20.99 76.41 26.16
CA ALA A 2 22.12 75.57 25.68
C ALA A 2 22.49 74.45 26.69
N ARG A 3 22.57 73.15 26.37
CA ARG A 3 22.92 72.44 25.13
C ARG A 3 22.55 70.95 25.32
N GLY A 4 22.17 70.24 24.25
CA GLY A 4 21.98 68.78 24.29
C GLY A 4 23.25 67.97 24.01
N GLN A 5 23.18 66.66 24.25
CA GLN A 5 24.01 65.58 23.67
C GLN A 5 23.31 64.24 24.02
N ALA A 6 22.58 63.57 23.14
CA ALA A 6 22.98 62.80 21.95
C ALA A 6 23.81 61.54 22.26
N GLY A 7 23.10 60.39 22.33
CA GLY A 7 23.33 59.14 21.59
C GLY A 7 24.70 58.43 21.56
N GLY A 8 24.66 57.10 21.68
CA GLY A 8 25.59 56.25 20.91
C GLY A 8 26.20 55.02 21.61
N THR A 9 25.39 54.05 22.06
CA THR A 9 25.87 52.72 22.49
C THR A 9 25.71 51.65 21.41
N GLN A 10 26.31 51.85 20.23
CA GLN A 10 26.39 50.82 19.17
C GLN A 10 27.72 50.86 18.36
N SER A 11 28.84 51.24 19.00
CA SER A 11 30.12 51.44 18.31
C SER A 11 31.28 50.55 18.79
N SER A 12 31.13 49.84 19.92
CA SER A 12 32.24 49.08 20.51
C SER A 12 32.57 47.76 19.80
N SER A 13 31.58 46.98 19.36
CA SER A 13 31.86 45.62 18.86
C SER A 13 32.64 45.59 17.54
N HIS A 14 32.41 46.58 16.67
CA HIS A 14 33.03 46.60 15.34
C HIS A 14 34.49 47.06 15.36
N ARG A 15 34.87 47.88 16.37
CA ARG A 15 36.27 48.29 16.60
C ARG A 15 37.05 47.20 17.32
N GLU A 16 36.46 46.51 18.29
CA GLU A 16 37.06 45.36 18.96
C GLU A 16 37.30 44.20 17.99
N MET A 17 36.33 43.90 17.11
CA MET A 17 36.49 42.85 16.09
C MET A 17 37.60 43.19 15.09
N LYS A 18 37.82 44.47 14.79
CA LYS A 18 38.95 44.94 13.94
C LYS A 18 40.31 44.81 14.61
N VAL A 19 40.38 45.03 15.92
CA VAL A 19 41.63 44.83 16.70
C VAL A 19 41.92 43.34 16.85
N PHE A 20 40.90 42.50 17.03
CA PHE A 20 41.00 41.04 17.06
C PHE A 20 41.46 40.42 15.75
N LEU A 21 41.05 40.98 14.61
CA LEU A 21 41.50 40.55 13.28
C LEU A 21 42.92 41.03 12.94
N ARG A 22 43.37 42.14 13.56
CA ARG A 22 44.68 42.76 13.30
C ARG A 22 45.80 42.20 14.19
N ASN A 23 45.48 41.78 15.41
CA ASN A 23 46.40 40.98 16.22
C ASN A 23 46.23 39.50 15.88
N ARG A 24 47.34 38.84 15.55
CA ARG A 24 47.45 37.44 15.12
C ARG A 24 47.03 36.41 16.19
N MET A 25 46.16 36.77 17.15
CA MET A 25 45.62 35.90 18.21
C MET A 25 44.65 34.83 17.68
N TRP A 26 44.19 34.95 16.43
CA TRP A 26 43.38 33.91 15.76
C TRP A 26 44.13 32.58 15.62
N ARG A 27 45.47 32.61 15.65
CA ARG A 27 46.31 31.40 15.56
C ARG A 27 46.37 30.64 16.90
N GLU A 28 46.28 31.32 18.04
CA GLU A 28 46.29 30.69 19.37
C GLU A 28 44.92 30.17 19.78
N HIS A 29 43.84 30.83 19.34
CA HIS A 29 42.47 30.36 19.56
C HIS A 29 41.87 29.60 18.38
N TRP A 30 42.68 29.18 17.40
CA TRP A 30 42.22 28.42 16.24
C TRP A 30 41.47 27.15 16.63
N TYR A 31 41.94 26.45 17.66
CA TYR A 31 41.29 25.25 18.21
C TYR A 31 39.88 25.54 18.74
N VAL A 32 39.65 26.71 19.35
CA VAL A 32 38.34 27.13 19.86
C VAL A 32 37.38 27.42 18.71
N PHE A 33 37.85 28.10 17.65
CA PHE A 33 37.04 28.33 16.45
C PHE A 33 36.68 27.03 15.74
N VAL A 34 37.64 26.10 15.58
CA VAL A 34 37.37 24.79 14.99
C VAL A 34 36.38 24.00 15.84
N SER A 35 36.51 23.98 17.17
CA SER A 35 35.57 23.27 18.04
C SER A 35 34.15 23.84 17.95
N VAL A 36 34.01 25.17 17.89
CA VAL A 36 32.69 25.81 17.74
C VAL A 36 32.09 25.48 16.38
N VAL A 37 32.87 25.53 15.30
CA VAL A 37 32.40 25.16 13.95
C VAL A 37 31.97 23.69 13.90
N VAL A 38 32.73 22.78 14.50
CA VAL A 38 32.36 21.35 14.57
C VAL A 38 31.06 21.15 15.34
N ILE A 39 30.87 21.84 16.47
CA ILE A 39 29.62 21.76 17.24
C ILE A 39 28.44 22.30 16.42
N VAL A 40 28.60 23.45 15.76
CA VAL A 40 27.55 24.03 14.90
C VAL A 40 27.22 23.09 13.74
N VAL A 41 28.22 22.54 13.05
CA VAL A 41 28.01 21.58 11.95
C VAL A 41 27.38 20.29 12.46
N ALA A 42 27.74 19.80 13.65
CA ALA A 42 27.13 18.62 14.24
C ALA A 42 25.66 18.85 14.59
N LEU A 43 25.31 19.98 15.22
CA LEU A 43 23.93 20.33 15.59
C LEU A 43 23.05 20.63 14.38
N PHE A 44 23.54 21.43 13.42
CA PHE A 44 22.80 21.71 12.19
C PHE A 44 22.75 20.48 11.28
N GLY A 45 23.82 19.70 11.22
CA GLY A 45 23.86 18.44 10.48
C GLY A 45 22.88 17.41 11.05
N SER A 46 22.82 17.25 12.36
CA SER A 46 21.86 16.35 13.01
C SER A 46 20.42 16.83 12.83
N ALA A 47 20.16 18.13 12.99
CA ALA A 47 18.82 18.70 12.79
C ALA A 47 18.37 18.61 11.33
N PHE A 48 19.26 18.89 10.37
CA PHE A 48 18.98 18.74 8.94
C PHE A 48 18.74 17.28 8.57
N LEU A 49 19.55 16.35 9.09
CA LEU A 49 19.34 14.92 8.88
C LEU A 49 17.99 14.49 9.45
N GLN A 50 17.69 14.80 10.71
CA GLN A 50 16.40 14.50 11.34
C GLN A 50 15.22 15.11 10.57
N PHE A 51 15.33 16.38 10.14
CA PHE A 51 14.28 17.03 9.37
C PHE A 51 14.10 16.38 7.99
N SER A 52 15.19 16.05 7.31
CA SER A 52 15.16 15.39 5.99
C SER A 52 14.67 13.93 6.04
N THR A 53 14.85 13.24 7.17
CA THR A 53 14.48 11.82 7.33
C THR A 53 13.19 11.60 8.11
N SER A 54 12.68 12.60 8.82
CA SER A 54 11.45 12.47 9.60
C SER A 54 10.26 12.17 8.68
N GLN A 55 9.44 11.19 9.03
CA GLN A 55 8.20 10.90 8.29
C GLN A 55 7.00 11.69 8.83
N ASP A 56 7.24 12.55 9.82
CA ASP A 56 6.23 13.30 10.57
C ASP A 56 5.89 14.66 9.95
N HIS A 57 6.50 15.03 8.82
CA HIS A 57 6.24 16.32 8.18
C HIS A 57 5.31 16.21 6.97
N VAL A 58 4.50 17.27 6.80
CA VAL A 58 3.65 17.45 5.63
C VAL A 58 4.52 17.85 4.44
N PHE A 59 4.55 17.03 3.40
CA PHE A 59 5.33 17.27 2.19
C PHE A 59 4.62 18.28 1.28
N ARG A 60 5.22 19.42 0.98
CA ARG A 60 4.75 20.27 -0.14
C ARG A 60 5.24 19.68 -1.46
N LEU A 61 4.28 19.29 -2.29
CA LEU A 61 4.50 18.60 -3.55
C LEU A 61 4.41 19.62 -4.70
N GLU A 62 5.51 19.82 -5.41
CA GLU A 62 5.52 20.66 -6.60
C GLU A 62 5.24 19.84 -7.86
N VAL A 63 4.33 20.33 -8.72
CA VAL A 63 3.96 19.64 -9.97
C VAL A 63 5.09 19.61 -11.00
N THR A 64 6.02 20.55 -10.91
CA THR A 64 7.23 20.67 -11.75
C THR A 64 8.21 19.52 -11.51
N ASP A 65 8.24 18.94 -10.30
CA ASP A 65 9.09 17.81 -9.98
C ASP A 65 8.51 16.50 -10.52
N SER A 66 8.98 16.11 -11.71
CA SER A 66 8.57 14.88 -12.36
C SER A 66 8.91 13.61 -11.57
N VAL A 67 9.97 13.62 -10.75
CA VAL A 67 10.42 12.48 -9.96
C VAL A 67 9.47 12.29 -8.79
N LEU A 68 9.15 13.37 -8.07
CA LEU A 68 8.19 13.36 -6.97
C LEU A 68 6.79 12.98 -7.46
N MET A 69 6.35 13.51 -8.60
CA MET A 69 5.05 13.14 -9.18
C MET A 69 5.01 11.67 -9.61
N LYS A 70 6.12 11.12 -10.10
CA LYS A 70 6.23 9.68 -10.39
C LYS A 70 6.17 8.88 -9.08
N ARG A 71 6.85 9.34 -8.03
CA ARG A 71 6.81 8.72 -6.70
C ARG A 71 5.37 8.70 -6.15
N VAL A 72 4.70 9.84 -6.06
CA VAL A 72 3.34 9.95 -5.50
C VAL A 72 2.32 9.13 -6.29
N PHE A 73 2.32 9.20 -7.62
CA PHE A 73 1.26 8.60 -8.43
C PHE A 73 1.57 7.20 -8.98
N HIS A 74 2.83 6.76 -9.00
CA HIS A 74 3.22 5.52 -9.69
C HIS A 74 4.10 4.57 -8.88
N SER A 75 4.72 4.99 -7.76
CA SER A 75 5.55 4.08 -6.94
C SER A 75 4.72 3.01 -6.23
N GLY A 76 3.45 3.30 -5.96
CA GLY A 76 2.59 2.47 -5.11
C GLY A 76 2.79 2.69 -3.61
N GLU A 77 3.69 3.59 -3.20
CA GLU A 77 3.76 4.09 -1.83
C GLU A 77 2.40 4.70 -1.41
N PRO A 78 2.03 4.56 -0.14
CA PRO A 78 0.82 5.17 0.40
C PRO A 78 1.01 6.67 0.64
N TRP A 79 0.17 7.47 -0.02
CA TRP A 79 0.11 8.92 0.10
C TRP A 79 -1.33 9.35 0.41
N VAL A 80 -1.47 10.29 1.34
CA VAL A 80 -2.68 11.13 1.48
C VAL A 80 -2.30 12.54 1.04
N VAL A 81 -3.07 13.10 0.11
CA VAL A 81 -2.74 14.37 -0.53
C VAL A 81 -3.92 15.33 -0.39
N LEU A 82 -3.65 16.50 0.17
CA LEU A 82 -4.56 17.63 0.21
C LEU A 82 -4.33 18.50 -1.04
N CYS A 83 -5.42 18.79 -1.75
CA CYS A 83 -5.39 19.79 -2.82
C CYS A 83 -5.50 21.18 -2.22
N SER A 84 -4.41 21.94 -2.26
CA SER A 84 -4.31 23.29 -1.71
C SER A 84 -3.19 24.05 -2.42
N GLY A 85 -3.42 25.33 -2.72
CA GLY A 85 -2.44 26.23 -3.32
C GLY A 85 -1.38 26.72 -2.33
N ALA A 86 -0.42 27.51 -2.81
CA ALA A 86 0.65 28.05 -1.97
C ALA A 86 0.15 29.01 -0.88
N ASP A 87 -0.91 29.78 -1.18
CA ASP A 87 -1.46 30.82 -0.31
C ASP A 87 -2.66 30.33 0.53
N ASP A 88 -3.07 29.07 0.36
CA ASP A 88 -4.23 28.52 1.04
C ASP A 88 -3.86 28.08 2.48
N VAL A 89 -4.72 28.37 3.44
CA VAL A 89 -4.56 27.94 4.83
C VAL A 89 -4.80 26.42 4.92
N LEU A 90 -3.83 25.70 5.49
CA LEU A 90 -3.93 24.26 5.70
C LEU A 90 -4.92 23.96 6.84
N PRO A 91 -5.88 23.05 6.65
CA PRO A 91 -6.73 22.60 7.74
C PRO A 91 -5.89 21.93 8.84
N GLU A 92 -6.12 22.33 10.09
CA GLU A 92 -5.38 21.81 11.27
C GLU A 92 -5.45 20.27 11.39
N VAL A 93 -6.56 19.67 10.93
CA VAL A 93 -6.75 18.22 10.85
C VAL A 93 -5.61 17.54 10.06
N PHE A 94 -5.11 18.21 9.02
CA PHE A 94 -4.07 17.68 8.14
C PHE A 94 -2.67 17.77 8.76
N ASP A 95 -2.38 18.82 9.53
CA ASP A 95 -1.12 18.89 10.28
C ASP A 95 -1.09 17.83 11.38
N LYS A 96 -2.22 17.62 12.07
CA LYS A 96 -2.35 16.61 13.14
C LYS A 96 -2.41 15.17 12.63
N VAL A 97 -2.64 14.93 11.33
CA VAL A 97 -2.70 13.55 10.78
C VAL A 97 -1.31 12.97 10.53
N SER A 98 -0.31 13.84 10.29
CA SER A 98 1.06 13.46 9.96
C SER A 98 1.69 12.50 10.99
N PRO A 99 1.76 12.83 12.30
CA PRO A 99 2.32 11.91 13.29
C PRO A 99 1.53 10.61 13.42
N ARG A 100 0.22 10.61 13.13
CA ARG A 100 -0.63 9.41 13.20
C ARG A 100 -0.39 8.45 12.02
N LEU A 101 0.21 8.94 10.95
CA LEU A 101 0.49 8.22 9.71
C LEU A 101 1.99 7.93 9.50
N ALA A 102 2.86 8.40 10.39
CA ALA A 102 4.27 8.07 10.43
C ALA A 102 4.50 6.54 10.29
N GLY A 103 5.45 6.15 9.44
CA GLY A 103 5.73 4.75 9.12
C GLY A 103 4.68 4.05 8.23
N LYS A 104 3.51 4.66 8.02
CA LYS A 104 2.34 4.00 7.40
C LYS A 104 1.90 4.66 6.10
N SER A 105 1.90 5.98 6.02
CA SER A 105 1.55 6.77 4.83
C SER A 105 2.22 8.13 4.86
N PHE A 106 2.63 8.61 3.70
CA PHE A 106 3.11 9.99 3.54
C PHE A 106 1.93 10.95 3.46
N VAL A 107 2.12 12.16 3.99
CA VAL A 107 1.13 13.24 3.99
C VAL A 107 1.65 14.37 3.11
N GLY A 108 0.90 14.74 2.07
CA GLY A 108 1.36 15.74 1.09
C GLY A 108 0.33 16.81 0.77
N VAL A 109 0.80 17.96 0.31
CA VAL A 109 -0.02 19.07 -0.19
C VAL A 109 0.37 19.35 -1.62
N LEU A 110 -0.60 19.43 -2.53
CA LEU A 110 -0.36 19.61 -3.96
C LEU A 110 -1.33 20.63 -4.55
N ASP A 111 -0.85 21.54 -5.39
CA ASP A 111 -1.74 22.35 -6.22
C ASP A 111 -2.35 21.48 -7.33
N CYS A 112 -3.55 20.96 -7.04
CA CYS A 112 -4.28 20.09 -7.96
C CYS A 112 -4.85 20.81 -9.18
N LYS A 113 -4.86 22.15 -9.21
CA LYS A 113 -5.32 22.96 -10.36
C LYS A 113 -4.22 23.12 -11.40
N GLN A 114 -2.96 23.10 -10.97
CA GLN A 114 -1.80 23.16 -11.86
C GLN A 114 -1.76 21.95 -12.81
N LYS A 115 -1.27 22.17 -14.03
CA LYS A 115 -1.22 21.16 -15.08
C LYS A 115 0.02 20.26 -14.91
N LEU A 116 -0.18 18.96 -14.92
CA LEU A 116 0.91 17.98 -14.87
C LEU A 116 1.72 18.02 -16.18
N PRO A 117 3.07 18.12 -16.13
CA PRO A 117 3.91 18.33 -17.31
C PRO A 117 3.76 17.22 -18.36
N ALA A 118 3.66 15.97 -17.92
CA ALA A 118 3.55 14.82 -18.83
C ALA A 118 2.20 14.70 -19.57
N SER A 119 1.13 15.33 -19.07
CA SER A 119 -0.23 15.11 -19.59
C SER A 119 -0.95 16.38 -20.04
N GLY A 120 -0.46 17.56 -19.64
CA GLY A 120 -1.12 18.86 -19.85
C GLY A 120 -2.46 19.02 -19.12
N LYS A 121 -2.89 18.01 -18.34
CA LYS A 121 -4.13 18.02 -17.55
C LYS A 121 -3.81 18.28 -16.09
N SER A 122 -4.73 18.96 -15.39
CA SER A 122 -4.67 19.09 -13.94
C SER A 122 -4.91 17.74 -13.26
N VAL A 123 -4.48 17.60 -12.00
CA VAL A 123 -4.67 16.38 -11.20
C VAL A 123 -6.17 16.06 -11.08
N LEU A 124 -6.99 17.09 -10.83
CA LEU A 124 -8.45 16.97 -10.74
C LEU A 124 -9.05 16.36 -12.01
N LYS A 125 -8.67 16.89 -13.18
CA LYS A 125 -9.21 16.45 -14.48
C LYS A 125 -8.65 15.10 -14.91
N ARG A 126 -7.38 14.82 -14.60
CA ARG A 126 -6.71 13.56 -14.98
C ARG A 126 -7.32 12.36 -14.25
N TYR A 127 -7.62 12.53 -12.97
CA TYR A 127 -8.10 11.44 -12.11
C TYR A 127 -9.60 11.52 -11.77
N GLY A 128 -10.30 12.56 -12.21
CA GLY A 128 -11.74 12.71 -11.98
C GLY A 128 -12.07 13.05 -10.53
N ILE A 129 -11.19 13.78 -9.84
CA ILE A 129 -11.41 14.23 -8.47
C ILE A 129 -12.32 15.45 -8.51
N LYS A 130 -13.38 15.43 -7.70
CA LYS A 130 -14.38 16.51 -7.66
C LYS A 130 -13.87 17.67 -6.82
N SER A 131 -13.79 18.85 -7.41
CA SER A 131 -13.46 20.10 -6.70
C SER A 131 -14.60 20.66 -5.85
N SER A 132 -15.81 20.11 -5.97
CA SER A 132 -16.98 20.56 -5.19
C SER A 132 -16.93 20.13 -3.73
N ILE A 133 -16.02 19.24 -3.35
CA ILE A 133 -15.85 18.73 -1.99
C ILE A 133 -14.62 19.43 -1.40
N SER A 134 -14.84 20.36 -0.49
CA SER A 134 -13.77 21.12 0.18
C SER A 134 -13.73 20.78 1.67
N PRO A 135 -12.54 20.50 2.26
CA PRO A 135 -11.24 20.39 1.58
C PRO A 135 -11.17 19.16 0.66
N THR A 136 -10.52 19.30 -0.50
CA THR A 136 -10.36 18.19 -1.45
C THR A 136 -9.15 17.34 -1.05
N VAL A 137 -9.40 16.17 -0.47
CA VAL A 137 -8.36 15.21 -0.06
C VAL A 137 -8.51 13.92 -0.87
N PHE A 138 -7.40 13.31 -1.26
CA PHE A 138 -7.38 12.00 -1.91
C PHE A 138 -6.24 11.12 -1.40
N THR A 139 -6.40 9.82 -1.56
CA THR A 139 -5.38 8.82 -1.26
C THR A 139 -4.85 8.19 -2.53
N VAL A 140 -3.57 7.86 -2.55
CA VAL A 140 -2.90 7.10 -3.61
C VAL A 140 -2.07 6.02 -2.96
N ALA A 141 -2.24 4.76 -3.39
CA ALA A 141 -1.46 3.65 -2.87
C ALA A 141 -1.53 2.47 -3.83
N ASN A 142 -0.61 1.52 -3.67
CA ASN A 142 -0.69 0.17 -4.25
C ASN A 142 -0.77 0.13 -5.79
N GLY A 143 -0.26 1.17 -6.46
CA GLY A 143 -0.35 1.33 -7.92
C GLY A 143 -1.76 1.68 -8.43
N GLU A 144 -2.70 1.93 -7.52
CA GLU A 144 -4.07 2.28 -7.86
C GLU A 144 -4.22 3.77 -8.21
N LYS A 145 -5.32 4.09 -8.90
CA LYS A 145 -5.65 5.48 -9.19
C LYS A 145 -5.99 6.24 -7.90
N PRO A 146 -5.70 7.54 -7.83
CA PRO A 146 -6.15 8.40 -6.73
C PRO A 146 -7.63 8.24 -6.44
N LYS A 147 -7.98 8.13 -5.16
CA LYS A 147 -9.37 8.03 -4.69
C LYS A 147 -9.66 9.14 -3.69
N GLN A 148 -10.72 9.89 -3.97
CA GLN A 148 -11.15 11.00 -3.13
C GLN A 148 -11.67 10.48 -1.78
N VAL A 149 -11.26 11.14 -0.70
CA VAL A 149 -11.74 10.92 0.66
C VAL A 149 -13.03 11.70 0.85
N PHE A 150 -14.03 11.09 1.48
CA PHE A 150 -15.30 11.75 1.78
C PHE A 150 -15.20 12.62 3.04
N LEU A 151 -16.03 13.67 3.11
CA LEU A 151 -16.03 14.65 4.19
C LEU A 151 -16.20 14.03 5.58
N ASN A 152 -16.95 12.93 5.69
CA ASN A 152 -17.17 12.24 6.96
C ASN A 152 -15.87 11.78 7.63
N TYR A 153 -14.83 11.47 6.85
CA TYR A 153 -13.53 11.07 7.39
C TYR A 153 -12.58 12.24 7.63
N LEU A 154 -13.00 13.47 7.33
CA LEU A 154 -12.21 14.69 7.49
C LEU A 154 -12.61 15.48 8.74
N GLN A 155 -13.53 14.95 9.55
CA GLN A 155 -13.99 15.58 10.79
C GLN A 155 -12.92 15.55 11.88
N SER A 156 -12.13 14.47 11.94
CA SER A 156 -11.03 14.32 12.89
C SER A 156 -9.78 13.72 12.25
N SER A 157 -8.60 14.05 12.81
CA SER A 157 -7.33 13.48 12.34
C SER A 157 -7.23 11.98 12.64
N ALA A 158 -7.91 11.50 13.68
CA ALA A 158 -7.99 10.09 14.02
C ALA A 158 -8.77 9.28 12.98
N GLU A 159 -9.96 9.75 12.58
CA GLU A 159 -10.78 9.09 11.56
C GLU A 159 -10.11 9.12 10.19
N LEU A 160 -9.49 10.25 9.82
CA LEU A 160 -8.72 10.33 8.59
C LEU A 160 -7.58 9.31 8.59
N ALA A 161 -6.81 9.23 9.68
CA ALA A 161 -5.73 8.27 9.80
C ALA A 161 -6.24 6.82 9.75
N LYS A 162 -7.35 6.50 10.44
CA LYS A 162 -7.99 5.17 10.40
C LYS A 162 -8.42 4.81 8.99
N HIS A 163 -9.09 5.73 8.29
CA HIS A 163 -9.52 5.55 6.92
C HIS A 163 -8.34 5.34 5.97
N VAL A 164 -7.30 6.18 6.06
CA VAL A 164 -6.10 6.07 5.22
C VAL A 164 -5.39 4.74 5.47
N LYS A 165 -5.20 4.32 6.73
CA LYS A 165 -4.58 3.02 7.06
C LYS A 165 -5.37 1.86 6.46
N ALA A 166 -6.68 1.83 6.67
CA ALA A 166 -7.54 0.77 6.14
C ALA A 166 -7.53 0.76 4.60
N ARG A 167 -7.57 1.93 3.97
CA ARG A 167 -7.64 2.07 2.51
C ARG A 167 -6.33 1.74 1.81
N THR A 168 -5.21 2.08 2.43
CA THR A 168 -3.88 1.89 1.84
C THR A 168 -3.27 0.54 2.19
N ARG A 169 -3.80 -0.19 3.19
CA ARG A 169 -3.35 -1.54 3.56
C ARG A 169 -3.28 -2.46 2.33
N LYS A 170 -2.11 -3.05 2.11
CA LYS A 170 -1.93 -4.08 1.07
C LYS A 170 -2.45 -5.40 1.63
N THR A 171 -3.32 -6.06 0.87
CA THR A 171 -3.91 -7.33 1.28
C THR A 171 -3.80 -8.34 0.15
N MET A 172 -3.64 -9.60 0.53
CA MET A 172 -3.67 -10.70 -0.41
C MET A 172 -5.11 -11.18 -0.61
N GLN A 173 -5.56 -11.23 -1.86
CA GLN A 173 -6.94 -11.57 -2.18
C GLN A 173 -7.10 -13.06 -2.45
N GLN A 174 -8.04 -13.72 -1.77
CA GLN A 174 -8.39 -15.10 -2.12
C GLN A 174 -9.15 -15.12 -3.45
N VAL A 175 -8.77 -16.02 -4.35
CA VAL A 175 -9.44 -16.20 -5.63
C VAL A 175 -10.14 -17.56 -5.64
N GLN A 176 -11.47 -17.55 -5.79
CA GLN A 176 -12.30 -18.75 -5.76
C GLN A 176 -12.75 -19.20 -7.15
N ASN A 177 -12.77 -18.30 -8.13
CA ASN A 177 -13.22 -18.59 -9.48
C ASN A 177 -12.42 -17.83 -10.55
N SER A 178 -12.51 -18.31 -11.79
CA SER A 178 -11.83 -17.70 -12.95
C SER A 178 -12.23 -16.25 -13.19
N ALA A 179 -13.47 -15.88 -12.86
CA ALA A 179 -13.95 -14.51 -13.02
C ALA A 179 -13.29 -13.54 -12.03
N GLN A 180 -13.04 -13.98 -10.79
CA GLN A 180 -12.32 -13.23 -9.75
C GLN A 180 -10.83 -13.14 -10.07
N GLU A 181 -10.21 -14.20 -10.61
CA GLU A 181 -8.82 -14.18 -11.09
C GLU A 181 -8.65 -13.11 -12.17
N LEU A 182 -9.56 -13.17 -13.15
CA LEU A 182 -9.60 -12.18 -14.21
C LEU A 182 -9.86 -10.80 -13.63
N ALA A 183 -10.89 -10.61 -12.79
CA ALA A 183 -11.26 -9.30 -12.24
C ALA A 183 -10.16 -8.65 -11.38
N ARG A 184 -9.51 -9.43 -10.52
CA ARG A 184 -8.65 -8.92 -9.44
C ARG A 184 -7.16 -8.92 -9.77
N CYS A 185 -6.72 -9.93 -10.53
CA CYS A 185 -5.30 -10.10 -10.84
C CYS A 185 -4.98 -9.65 -12.26
N LEU A 186 -5.85 -10.00 -13.21
CA LEU A 186 -5.51 -9.85 -14.62
C LEU A 186 -6.15 -8.59 -15.24
N SER A 187 -7.35 -8.18 -14.85
CA SER A 187 -8.07 -7.04 -15.41
C SER A 187 -7.94 -5.83 -14.52
N GLY A 188 -6.94 -4.99 -14.75
CA GLY A 188 -7.07 -3.62 -14.28
C GLY A 188 -8.14 -2.87 -15.09
N PRO A 189 -8.52 -1.66 -14.64
CA PRO A 189 -9.61 -0.91 -15.24
C PRO A 189 -9.30 -0.62 -16.72
N ALA A 190 -9.98 -1.33 -17.60
CA ALA A 190 -9.93 -1.19 -19.06
C ALA A 190 -10.47 0.17 -19.59
N ARG A 191 -10.58 1.19 -18.73
CA ARG A 191 -11.25 2.47 -19.02
C ARG A 191 -10.39 3.72 -18.90
N THR A 192 -9.05 3.61 -18.88
CA THR A 192 -8.19 4.76 -19.21
C THR A 192 -7.54 4.53 -20.57
N ARG A 193 -8.26 5.02 -21.58
CA ARG A 193 -7.83 5.15 -22.98
C ARG A 193 -6.55 5.99 -23.04
N LYS A 194 -5.57 5.46 -23.77
CA LYS A 194 -4.44 6.15 -24.41
C LYS A 194 -3.46 6.81 -23.40
N THR A 195 -2.17 6.48 -23.54
CA THR A 195 -1.04 6.98 -22.74
C THR A 195 -1.07 6.67 -21.23
N MET A 196 -0.94 5.39 -20.87
CA MET A 196 0.03 4.98 -19.85
C MET A 196 0.23 3.47 -19.83
N GLN A 197 1.48 3.07 -20.04
CA GLN A 197 1.99 1.71 -20.00
C GLN A 197 2.08 1.27 -18.53
N GLN A 198 0.94 1.12 -17.85
CA GLN A 198 0.92 0.42 -16.57
C GLN A 198 0.99 -1.08 -16.88
N VAL A 199 2.19 -1.62 -16.73
CA VAL A 199 2.47 -3.05 -16.66
C VAL A 199 1.68 -3.58 -15.46
N GLN A 200 0.65 -4.38 -15.72
CA GLN A 200 -0.10 -5.06 -14.66
C GLN A 200 0.57 -6.39 -14.41
N ASN A 201 1.21 -6.45 -13.25
CA ASN A 201 1.87 -7.62 -12.72
C ASN A 201 1.07 -8.10 -11.51
N SER A 202 0.75 -9.39 -11.50
CA SER A 202 0.09 -10.04 -10.38
C SER A 202 0.88 -11.27 -9.97
N ALA A 203 1.20 -11.38 -8.69
CA ALA A 203 1.81 -12.57 -8.11
C ALA A 203 0.69 -13.41 -7.50
N GLN A 204 0.55 -14.64 -7.98
CA GLN A 204 -0.43 -15.59 -7.49
C GLN A 204 0.27 -16.71 -6.74
N LEU A 205 -0.26 -17.02 -5.56
CA LEU A 205 0.25 -18.04 -4.66
C LEU A 205 -0.72 -19.22 -4.61
N ASP A 206 -0.26 -20.37 -5.07
CA ASP A 206 -0.98 -21.63 -4.91
C ASP A 206 -0.58 -22.23 -3.57
N CYS A 207 -1.56 -22.36 -2.67
CA CYS A 207 -1.34 -22.83 -1.31
C CYS A 207 -1.92 -24.24 -1.15
N GLY A 208 -1.07 -25.22 -0.80
CA GLY A 208 -1.53 -26.55 -0.40
C GLY A 208 -2.06 -26.61 1.03
N GLN A 209 -1.71 -25.63 1.87
CA GLN A 209 -2.12 -25.46 3.26
C GLN A 209 -2.27 -23.95 3.56
N ARG A 210 -2.92 -23.57 4.67
CA ARG A 210 -2.93 -22.17 5.13
C ARG A 210 -1.51 -21.72 5.49
N PHE A 211 -1.15 -20.48 5.16
CA PHE A 211 0.13 -19.89 5.52
C PHE A 211 0.36 -19.91 7.03
N GLN A 212 1.56 -20.32 7.43
CA GLN A 212 2.03 -20.24 8.81
C GLN A 212 2.26 -18.78 9.22
N PRO A 213 2.27 -18.44 10.52
CA PRO A 213 2.48 -17.07 11.00
C PRO A 213 3.78 -16.44 10.49
N TYR A 214 4.89 -17.20 10.51
CA TYR A 214 6.17 -16.73 9.98
C TYR A 214 6.12 -16.47 8.46
N GLU A 215 5.33 -17.25 7.72
CA GLU A 215 5.16 -17.05 6.28
C GLU A 215 4.40 -15.78 5.97
N LYS A 216 3.33 -15.53 6.73
CA LYS A 216 2.55 -14.29 6.61
C LYS A 216 3.43 -13.07 6.83
N GLN A 217 4.32 -13.08 7.81
CA GLN A 217 5.21 -11.95 8.10
C GLN A 217 6.11 -11.57 6.92
N TRP A 218 6.83 -12.54 6.33
CA TRP A 218 7.71 -12.23 5.21
C TRP A 218 6.95 -11.97 3.90
N ILE A 219 5.77 -12.58 3.73
CA ILE A 219 4.87 -12.27 2.62
C ILE A 219 4.36 -10.83 2.73
N ASP A 220 4.01 -10.37 3.93
CA ASP A 220 3.59 -8.98 4.17
C ASP A 220 4.72 -7.99 3.86
N GLU A 221 5.96 -8.32 4.21
CA GLU A 221 7.15 -7.55 3.81
C GLU A 221 7.31 -7.52 2.28
N LEU A 222 7.19 -8.67 1.62
CA LEU A 222 7.26 -8.78 0.16
C LEU A 222 6.18 -7.92 -0.51
N MET A 223 4.95 -7.95 0.00
CA MET A 223 3.84 -7.14 -0.47
C MET A 223 4.09 -5.64 -0.26
N ARG A 224 4.71 -5.25 0.86
CA ARG A 224 5.11 -3.88 1.15
C ARG A 224 6.24 -3.40 0.25
N LYS A 225 7.20 -4.26 -0.10
CA LYS A 225 8.27 -3.95 -1.05
C LYS A 225 7.74 -3.76 -2.48
N HIS A 226 6.77 -4.58 -2.88
CA HIS A 226 6.23 -4.59 -4.24
C HIS A 226 4.78 -4.10 -4.32
N ARG A 227 4.51 -2.89 -3.82
CA ARG A 227 3.14 -2.38 -3.68
C ARG A 227 2.37 -2.24 -4.99
N THR A 228 3.05 -2.08 -6.11
CA THR A 228 2.45 -1.99 -7.46
C THR A 228 1.93 -3.35 -7.96
N LEU A 229 2.37 -4.46 -7.37
CA LEU A 229 1.93 -5.81 -7.74
C LEU A 229 0.63 -6.17 -7.03
N SER A 230 -0.29 -6.81 -7.73
CA SER A 230 -1.47 -7.43 -7.09
C SER A 230 -1.10 -8.81 -6.57
N PHE A 231 -1.35 -9.08 -5.28
CA PHE A 231 -1.11 -10.39 -4.68
C PHE A 231 -2.42 -11.13 -4.49
N ALA A 232 -2.44 -12.39 -4.90
CA ALA A 232 -3.59 -13.27 -4.75
C ALA A 232 -3.16 -14.65 -4.32
N TRP A 233 -4.07 -15.38 -3.68
CA TRP A 233 -3.85 -16.78 -3.34
C TRP A 233 -5.02 -17.67 -3.74
N ILE A 234 -4.69 -18.93 -3.99
CA ILE A 234 -5.62 -19.99 -4.37
C ILE A 234 -5.37 -21.18 -3.46
N ASP A 235 -6.44 -21.80 -2.99
CA ASP A 235 -6.38 -23.09 -2.32
C ASP A 235 -6.22 -24.21 -3.35
N ALA A 236 -5.00 -24.74 -3.45
CA ALA A 236 -4.64 -25.79 -4.39
C ALA A 236 -5.23 -27.17 -4.02
N THR A 237 -5.84 -27.32 -2.84
CA THR A 237 -6.52 -28.57 -2.45
C THR A 237 -7.86 -28.70 -3.16
N SER A 238 -8.58 -27.59 -3.33
CA SER A 238 -9.92 -27.54 -3.92
C SER A 238 -9.92 -27.04 -5.37
N LEU A 239 -8.93 -26.23 -5.75
CA LEU A 239 -8.84 -25.57 -7.06
C LEU A 239 -7.58 -26.00 -7.82
N LYS A 240 -7.67 -25.91 -9.15
CA LYS A 240 -6.59 -26.20 -10.10
C LYS A 240 -6.52 -25.12 -11.17
N LEU A 241 -5.32 -24.66 -11.50
CA LEU A 241 -5.08 -23.81 -12.65
C LEU A 241 -5.01 -24.65 -13.93
N SER A 242 -5.52 -24.12 -15.04
CA SER A 242 -5.39 -24.74 -16.35
C SER A 242 -3.94 -24.89 -16.83
N LEU A 243 -3.01 -24.13 -16.23
CA LEU A 243 -1.58 -24.15 -16.52
C LEU A 243 -0.81 -25.14 -15.63
N GLU A 244 -1.47 -25.91 -14.76
CA GLU A 244 -0.81 -26.74 -13.75
C GLU A 244 0.24 -27.71 -14.33
N ASN A 245 0.02 -28.23 -15.53
CA ASN A 245 0.98 -29.14 -16.19
C ASN A 245 2.29 -28.45 -16.60
N MET A 246 2.36 -27.11 -16.58
CA MET A 246 3.56 -26.31 -16.86
C MET A 246 4.22 -25.79 -15.57
N LEU A 247 3.59 -26.01 -14.42
CA LEU A 247 4.08 -25.63 -13.10
C LEU A 247 4.87 -26.79 -12.49
N PRO A 248 5.82 -26.51 -11.58
CA PRO A 248 6.46 -27.57 -10.78
C PRO A 248 5.42 -28.41 -10.05
N ASP A 249 5.71 -29.71 -9.88
CA ASP A 249 4.82 -30.62 -9.18
C ASP A 249 4.55 -30.17 -7.73
N VAL A 250 3.29 -30.26 -7.30
CA VAL A 250 2.91 -29.91 -5.93
C VAL A 250 3.32 -31.04 -4.99
N ARG A 251 4.34 -30.81 -4.18
CA ARG A 251 4.54 -31.62 -2.97
C ARG A 251 3.52 -31.19 -1.92
N ARG A 252 2.99 -32.16 -1.16
CA ARG A 252 2.00 -31.86 -0.11
C ARG A 252 2.63 -30.95 0.95
N GLY A 253 1.94 -29.87 1.28
CA GLY A 253 2.40 -28.88 2.26
C GLY A 253 3.30 -27.78 1.69
N GLU A 254 3.71 -27.86 0.41
CA GLU A 254 4.52 -26.80 -0.21
C GLU A 254 3.64 -25.77 -0.93
N HIS A 255 4.09 -24.52 -0.87
CA HIS A 255 3.49 -23.39 -1.58
C HIS A 255 4.19 -23.19 -2.94
N ARG A 256 3.45 -22.74 -3.94
CA ARG A 256 4.00 -22.34 -5.24
C ARG A 256 3.61 -20.91 -5.55
N MET A 257 4.43 -20.24 -6.36
CA MET A 257 4.12 -18.91 -6.87
C MET A 257 4.19 -18.87 -8.39
N VAL A 258 3.26 -18.13 -8.99
CA VAL A 258 3.22 -17.81 -10.41
C VAL A 258 3.03 -16.31 -10.55
N LEU A 259 3.98 -15.65 -11.23
CA LEU A 259 3.85 -14.26 -11.62
C LEU A 259 3.18 -14.18 -12.98
N PHE A 260 2.05 -13.47 -13.06
CA PHE A 260 1.34 -13.15 -14.29
C PHE A 260 1.57 -11.69 -14.66
N ARG A 261 1.90 -11.43 -15.93
CA ARG A 261 2.12 -10.08 -16.44
C ARG A 261 1.42 -9.86 -17.76
N ARG A 262 0.72 -8.73 -17.88
CA ARG A 262 0.21 -8.23 -19.16
C ARG A 262 1.27 -7.36 -19.81
N GLN A 263 1.77 -7.79 -20.97
CA GLN A 263 2.73 -7.03 -21.76
C GLN A 263 2.24 -6.84 -23.18
N ARG A 264 2.86 -5.91 -23.90
CA ARG A 264 2.65 -5.76 -25.34
C ARG A 264 3.65 -6.66 -26.04
N ASP A 265 3.16 -7.58 -26.84
CA ASP A 265 3.99 -8.43 -27.67
C ASP A 265 4.81 -7.56 -28.63
N PRO A 266 6.15 -7.67 -28.66
CA PRO A 266 6.98 -6.87 -29.56
C PRO A 266 6.63 -7.09 -31.03
N ASP A 267 6.29 -8.32 -31.41
CA ASP A 267 6.06 -8.69 -32.81
C ASP A 267 4.67 -8.26 -33.27
N THR A 268 3.64 -8.64 -32.50
CA THR A 268 2.25 -8.40 -32.90
C THR A 268 1.69 -7.05 -32.42
N ARG A 269 2.41 -6.35 -31.54
CA ARG A 269 1.93 -5.16 -30.79
C ARG A 269 0.60 -5.38 -30.05
N LYS A 270 0.13 -6.62 -29.92
CA LYS A 270 -1.10 -6.96 -29.19
C LYS A 270 -0.80 -7.11 -27.70
N LYS A 271 -1.81 -6.89 -26.86
CA LYS A 271 -1.69 -7.16 -25.43
C LYS A 271 -1.76 -8.67 -25.23
N VAL A 272 -0.71 -9.25 -24.66
CA VAL A 272 -0.59 -10.67 -24.36
C VAL A 272 -0.40 -10.86 -22.86
N LEU A 273 -0.89 -11.98 -22.36
CA LEU A 273 -0.65 -12.40 -20.98
C LEU A 273 0.56 -13.32 -20.97
N THR A 274 1.45 -13.12 -20.01
CA THR A 274 2.63 -13.93 -19.77
C THR A 274 2.58 -14.49 -18.36
N ALA A 275 3.27 -15.61 -18.14
CA ALA A 275 3.42 -16.16 -16.81
C ALA A 275 4.83 -16.72 -16.59
N LYS A 276 5.33 -16.58 -15.36
CA LYS A 276 6.57 -17.19 -14.89
C LYS A 276 6.29 -17.89 -13.56
N ALA A 277 6.57 -19.18 -13.50
CA ALA A 277 6.51 -19.93 -12.25
C ALA A 277 7.82 -19.80 -11.47
N PHE A 278 7.72 -19.69 -10.16
CA PHE A 278 8.85 -19.87 -9.25
C PHE A 278 9.26 -21.35 -9.27
N ARG A 279 10.57 -21.61 -9.39
CA ARG A 279 11.16 -22.96 -9.49
C ARG A 279 12.34 -23.16 -8.53
N GLY A 280 12.45 -22.33 -7.49
CA GLY A 280 13.49 -22.52 -6.48
C GLY A 280 13.18 -23.71 -5.59
N ASP A 281 14.23 -24.30 -5.00
CA ASP A 281 14.12 -25.50 -4.16
C ASP A 281 13.40 -25.23 -2.83
N ALA A 282 13.43 -23.99 -2.34
CA ALA A 282 12.80 -23.60 -1.08
C ALA A 282 11.89 -22.38 -1.26
N PHE A 283 10.66 -22.50 -0.77
CA PHE A 283 9.69 -21.41 -0.72
C PHE A 283 9.92 -20.55 0.53
N ASN A 284 10.88 -19.62 0.45
CA ASN A 284 11.24 -18.73 1.55
C ASN A 284 11.40 -17.28 1.09
N ALA A 285 11.50 -16.36 2.06
CA ALA A 285 11.57 -14.92 1.83
C ALA A 285 12.64 -14.50 0.81
N VAL A 286 13.85 -15.09 0.90
CA VAL A 286 15.00 -14.71 0.06
C VAL A 286 14.80 -15.18 -1.37
N SER A 287 14.45 -16.46 -1.56
CA SER A 287 14.28 -17.05 -2.89
C SER A 287 13.09 -16.44 -3.62
N VAL A 288 11.97 -16.26 -2.92
CA VAL A 288 10.75 -15.66 -3.49
C VAL A 288 10.98 -14.18 -3.76
N GLY A 289 11.60 -13.45 -2.83
CA GLY A 289 11.95 -12.03 -3.00
C GLY A 289 12.81 -11.79 -4.23
N THR A 290 13.92 -12.53 -4.36
CA THR A 290 14.82 -12.44 -5.52
C THR A 290 14.10 -12.73 -6.83
N PHE A 291 13.20 -13.72 -6.83
CA PHE A 291 12.39 -14.03 -8.00
C PHE A 291 11.44 -12.87 -8.36
N VAL A 292 10.76 -12.26 -7.40
CA VAL A 292 9.87 -11.12 -7.68
C VAL A 292 10.69 -9.93 -8.17
N ASP A 293 11.80 -9.59 -7.53
CA ASP A 293 12.71 -8.51 -7.94
C ASP A 293 13.18 -8.69 -9.39
N GLN A 294 13.58 -9.92 -9.76
CA GLN A 294 14.09 -10.20 -11.10
C GLN A 294 13.01 -10.15 -12.19
N TYR A 295 11.81 -10.64 -11.91
CA TYR A 295 10.79 -10.86 -12.95
C TYR A 295 9.61 -9.89 -12.93
N ALA A 296 9.44 -9.08 -11.88
CA ALA A 296 8.39 -8.07 -11.84
C ALA A 296 8.52 -7.10 -13.01
N ASP A 297 9.70 -6.51 -13.20
CA ASP A 297 9.91 -5.47 -14.22
C ASP A 297 10.57 -5.98 -15.50
N ALA A 298 10.97 -7.25 -15.58
CA ALA A 298 11.63 -7.86 -16.74
C ALA A 298 10.93 -7.57 -18.10
N ASP A 299 11.71 -7.21 -19.11
CA ASP A 299 11.18 -6.66 -20.37
C ASP A 299 10.46 -7.68 -21.27
N SER A 300 10.77 -8.97 -21.15
CA SER A 300 10.10 -9.99 -21.95
C SER A 300 9.94 -11.33 -21.24
N LEU A 301 8.68 -11.68 -20.96
CA LEU A 301 8.29 -13.04 -20.60
C LEU A 301 7.61 -13.74 -21.79
N LYS A 302 7.64 -15.08 -21.80
CA LYS A 302 7.01 -15.87 -22.87
C LYS A 302 5.48 -15.70 -22.84
N PRO A 303 4.83 -15.33 -23.97
CA PRO A 303 3.37 -15.23 -24.05
C PRO A 303 2.67 -16.57 -23.81
N LEU A 304 1.55 -16.51 -23.10
CA LEU A 304 0.63 -17.63 -22.95
C LEU A 304 -0.30 -17.68 -24.16
N ALA A 305 -0.46 -18.89 -24.73
CA ALA A 305 -1.39 -19.12 -25.83
C ALA A 305 -2.87 -18.96 -25.41
N LYS A 306 -3.18 -19.20 -24.13
CA LYS A 306 -4.54 -19.12 -23.56
C LYS A 306 -4.48 -18.46 -22.19
N SER A 307 -5.50 -17.68 -21.86
CA SER A 307 -5.68 -17.14 -20.51
C SER A 307 -5.86 -18.27 -19.50
N PRO A 308 -5.27 -18.16 -18.29
CA PRO A 308 -5.48 -19.14 -17.23
C PRO A 308 -6.95 -19.19 -16.84
N LYS A 309 -7.38 -20.40 -16.47
CA LYS A 309 -8.69 -20.67 -15.89
C LYS A 309 -8.51 -21.45 -14.59
N ILE A 310 -9.28 -21.08 -13.58
CA ILE A 310 -9.46 -21.85 -12.35
C ILE A 310 -10.59 -22.85 -12.53
N LEU A 311 -10.25 -24.11 -12.28
CA LEU A 311 -11.15 -25.26 -12.31
C LEU A 311 -11.25 -25.84 -10.91
N ARG A 312 -12.43 -26.34 -10.53
CA ARG A 312 -12.57 -27.14 -9.31
C ARG A 312 -11.96 -28.52 -9.52
N ARG A 313 -11.16 -28.98 -8.56
CA ARG A 313 -10.66 -30.35 -8.56
C ARG A 313 -11.85 -31.29 -8.34
N LYS A 314 -12.03 -32.28 -9.21
CA LYS A 314 -13.03 -33.32 -8.99
C LYS A 314 -12.60 -34.09 -7.74
N LYS A 315 -13.42 -34.05 -6.69
CA LYS A 315 -13.23 -34.92 -5.53
C LYS A 315 -13.23 -36.34 -6.08
N LYS A 316 -12.12 -37.07 -5.92
CA LYS A 316 -12.05 -38.47 -6.32
C LYS A 316 -13.07 -39.17 -5.42
N SER A 317 -14.30 -39.36 -5.91
CA SER A 317 -15.25 -40.22 -5.26
C SER A 317 -14.55 -41.56 -5.14
N GLN A 318 -14.28 -41.99 -3.90
CA GLN A 318 -14.00 -43.39 -3.66
C GLN A 318 -15.17 -44.12 -4.28
N ALA A 319 -14.90 -44.86 -5.35
CA ALA A 319 -15.87 -45.80 -5.90
C ALA A 319 -16.22 -46.75 -4.76
N SER A 320 -17.38 -46.55 -4.16
CA SER A 320 -18.04 -47.56 -3.36
C SER A 320 -18.15 -48.79 -4.24
N LYS A 321 -17.46 -49.87 -3.85
CA LYS A 321 -17.63 -51.19 -4.43
C LYS A 321 -19.14 -51.47 -4.55
N PRO A 322 -19.64 -52.06 -5.65
CA PRO A 322 -21.03 -52.44 -5.72
C PRO A 322 -21.23 -53.64 -4.79
N GLU A 323 -21.80 -53.40 -3.61
CA GLU A 323 -22.33 -54.49 -2.81
C GLU A 323 -23.58 -55.03 -3.48
N ARG A 324 -23.48 -56.31 -3.77
CA ARG A 324 -24.39 -57.15 -4.51
C ARG A 324 -25.57 -57.49 -3.58
N SER A 325 -26.76 -57.04 -3.97
CA SER A 325 -28.04 -57.77 -3.88
C SER A 325 -28.22 -58.71 -2.67
N GLU A 326 -29.12 -58.35 -1.76
CA GLU A 326 -30.12 -59.31 -1.29
C GLU A 326 -31.46 -58.65 -0.96
N ARG A 327 -32.51 -59.33 -1.43
CA ARG A 327 -33.91 -58.93 -1.47
C ARG A 327 -34.55 -58.97 -0.08
N ARG A 328 -35.53 -58.10 0.19
CA ARG A 328 -36.88 -58.54 0.62
C ARG A 328 -37.92 -57.41 0.62
N HIS A 329 -39.09 -57.82 0.13
CA HIS A 329 -40.39 -57.17 -0.01
C HIS A 329 -40.92 -56.38 1.20
N HIS A 330 -41.57 -55.23 0.93
CA HIS A 330 -42.96 -54.91 1.34
C HIS A 330 -43.41 -53.63 0.60
N LYS A 331 -44.29 -53.77 -0.40
CA LYS A 331 -45.76 -53.61 -0.39
C LYS A 331 -46.19 -52.12 -0.51
N LYS A 332 -46.61 -51.79 -1.73
CA LYS A 332 -47.44 -50.63 -2.11
C LYS A 332 -48.74 -50.59 -1.31
N GLN A 333 -49.15 -49.41 -0.85
CA GLN A 333 -50.55 -48.97 -0.91
C GLN A 333 -50.62 -47.43 -0.83
N ASP A 334 -51.14 -46.81 -1.88
CA ASP A 334 -51.64 -45.43 -1.93
C ASP A 334 -52.89 -45.32 -1.05
N THR A 335 -53.11 -44.20 -0.34
CA THR A 335 -54.23 -43.24 -0.54
C THR A 335 -54.09 -41.99 0.35
N GLU A 336 -54.57 -40.87 -0.19
CA GLU A 336 -54.70 -39.52 0.36
C GLU A 336 -55.69 -39.41 1.53
N GLU A 337 -55.42 -38.54 2.53
CA GLU A 337 -56.40 -37.58 3.07
C GLU A 337 -55.78 -36.50 4.00
N LYS A 338 -56.03 -35.24 3.61
CA LYS A 338 -56.41 -34.01 4.35
C LYS A 338 -55.71 -33.48 5.62
N ASP A 339 -55.50 -32.16 5.52
CA ASP A 339 -55.69 -31.06 6.49
C ASP A 339 -54.89 -31.05 7.81
N ASP A 340 -53.99 -30.06 7.94
CA ASP A 340 -54.17 -28.92 8.86
C ASP A 340 -52.87 -28.08 8.96
N PHE A 341 -52.99 -26.77 8.76
CA PHE A 341 -52.02 -25.76 9.21
C PHE A 341 -52.44 -25.30 10.62
N PRO A 342 -51.52 -24.95 11.54
CA PRO A 342 -51.10 -23.54 11.59
C PRO A 342 -49.65 -23.27 12.03
N GLN A 343 -49.23 -22.06 11.67
CA GLN A 343 -48.22 -21.17 12.28
C GLN A 343 -47.45 -21.67 13.51
N HIS A 344 -46.12 -21.61 13.41
CA HIS A 344 -45.29 -21.13 14.53
C HIS A 344 -44.45 -19.96 14.03
N VAL A 345 -44.62 -18.82 14.71
CA VAL A 345 -43.83 -17.59 14.59
C VAL A 345 -42.91 -17.55 15.81
N GLU A 346 -41.75 -16.93 15.60
CA GLU A 346 -40.81 -16.37 16.60
C GLU A 346 -39.65 -17.27 17.10
N PRO A 347 -38.57 -16.67 17.67
CA PRO A 347 -37.67 -15.69 17.03
C PRO A 347 -36.18 -15.94 17.42
N ASP A 348 -35.31 -15.04 16.93
CA ASP A 348 -33.97 -14.69 17.45
C ASP A 348 -32.84 -15.75 17.44
N GLU A 349 -31.69 -15.38 16.88
CA GLU A 349 -30.49 -15.02 17.67
C GLU A 349 -29.42 -14.47 16.72
N GLY A 350 -28.96 -13.26 17.05
CA GLY A 350 -27.87 -12.57 16.37
C GLY A 350 -26.50 -13.22 16.60
N SER A 351 -25.61 -13.00 15.64
CA SER A 351 -24.15 -13.06 15.84
C SER A 351 -23.60 -11.81 15.15
N VAL A 352 -23.49 -10.71 15.89
CA VAL A 352 -22.33 -10.29 16.70
C VAL A 352 -21.11 -10.05 15.81
N ASP A 353 -20.87 -8.76 15.60
CA ASP A 353 -19.65 -8.17 15.06
C ASP A 353 -18.42 -8.59 15.87
N ASP A 354 -17.41 -9.13 15.19
CA ASP A 354 -16.04 -9.24 15.76
C ASP A 354 -15.43 -7.83 15.81
N VAL A 355 -15.57 -7.22 16.98
CA VAL A 355 -14.81 -6.05 17.44
C VAL A 355 -13.40 -6.55 17.77
N GLU A 356 -12.41 -6.19 16.95
CA GLU A 356 -11.00 -6.35 17.31
C GLU A 356 -10.69 -5.45 18.52
N GLU A 357 -10.27 -6.11 19.61
CA GLU A 357 -9.86 -5.53 20.88
C GLU A 357 -8.74 -4.49 20.71
N GLU A 358 -8.90 -3.36 21.40
CA GLU A 358 -7.88 -2.33 21.55
C GLU A 358 -6.81 -2.82 22.55
N GLU A 359 -5.55 -2.78 22.14
CA GLU A 359 -4.41 -2.92 23.05
C GLU A 359 -4.28 -1.63 23.88
N ASP A 360 -4.70 -1.70 25.15
CA ASP A 360 -4.39 -0.69 26.16
C ASP A 360 -2.88 -0.69 26.42
N VAL A 361 -2.24 0.42 26.05
CA VAL A 361 -0.87 0.76 26.45
C VAL A 361 -0.94 1.22 27.91
N LEU A 362 -0.48 0.37 28.82
CA LEU A 362 -0.23 0.73 30.21
C LEU A 362 1.03 1.62 30.26
N ASP A 363 0.83 2.92 30.38
CA ASP A 363 1.85 3.85 30.86
C ASP A 363 1.94 3.71 32.39
N LEU A 364 3.02 3.09 32.86
CA LEU A 364 3.43 3.10 34.26
C LEU A 364 4.53 4.13 34.40
N ASP A 365 4.19 5.33 34.85
CA ASP A 365 5.10 6.27 35.52
C ASP A 365 4.24 7.26 36.33
N ASP A 366 3.94 6.90 37.58
CA ASP A 366 3.55 7.87 38.61
C ASP A 366 4.07 7.36 39.97
N ASP A 367 5.38 7.49 40.17
CA ASP A 367 5.97 7.49 41.50
C ASP A 367 6.12 8.95 41.95
N THR A 368 5.09 9.44 42.64
CA THR A 368 5.17 10.62 43.50
C THR A 368 5.06 10.13 44.94
N ASP A 369 6.15 10.23 45.71
CA ASP A 369 6.22 10.80 47.08
C ASP A 369 7.47 10.33 47.84
N GLU A 370 8.46 11.22 47.98
CA GLU A 370 9.06 11.67 49.26
C GLU A 370 9.84 12.98 49.08
#